data_AF-A0A524PA20-F1
#
_entry.id   AF-A0A524PA20-F1
#
_cell.length_a   1.000
_cell.length_b   1.000
_cell.length_c   1.000
_cell.angle_alpha   90.00
_cell.angle_beta   90.00
_cell.angle_gamma   90.00
#
_symmetry.space_group_name_H-M   'P 1'
#
loop_
_entity.id
_entity.type
_entity.pdbx_description
1 polymer ?
#
loop_
_entity_poly.entity_id
_entity_poly.type
_entity_poly.pdbx_seq_one_letter_code
_entity_poly.pdbx_strand_id
1 'polypeptide(L)'
;MRQVAKLAPTHTETLDRLASVLSRQGKAPEAARLLQELVRRGGDEAQDRDYRIRLAREIESAGQARQAELMLESLRAEQPTEPDVILAVADHYQRQGAGPAEAMHLNRAVSDLRAAIDADPSEESLWITLVRVLKRRHGAGPASCAASAAIAIGHPASLFEGDATPRGEALGEAEVPMSAVVDSIVAPHGLPQTVRRLFSVCEHSFDKVLPFDAGAWRLRRPSGEHRSLVEEAGAVAEALGISEPRLKMTYVAPAACMPISGDPPTLVVGGNLHEMSTPRERVFLFARALKVASNHLAPALRARPEDLDVALVALLQSHEASRTHQPEPRQIEDLRKKLVKGVPRRWRDEVESLVLELRGSADFSTRLVPFAISEFGDRVALTLTGDVPAAVDALLRIAGHDVPQGEARLSAIREIPEAWAVVRFAISDAHFEARAQAGVDP
;
A
#
# COMPACT_ATOMS: atom_id res chain seq x y z
N MET A 1 -41.20 -12.30 33.77
CA MET A 1 -39.92 -11.54 33.75
C MET A 1 -39.79 -10.56 34.92
N ARG A 2 -40.58 -9.47 35.02
CA ARG A 2 -40.48 -8.53 36.17
C ARG A 2 -40.66 -9.21 37.54
N GLN A 3 -41.55 -10.20 37.63
CA GLN A 3 -41.76 -10.99 38.85
C GLN A 3 -40.62 -11.99 39.12
N VAL A 4 -39.92 -12.45 38.08
CA VAL A 4 -38.75 -13.35 38.19
C VAL A 4 -37.51 -12.54 38.61
N ALA A 5 -37.31 -11.34 38.06
CA ALA A 5 -36.25 -10.42 38.49
C ALA A 5 -36.43 -9.94 39.94
N LYS A 6 -37.67 -9.88 40.45
CA LYS A 6 -37.96 -9.62 41.87
C LYS A 6 -37.63 -10.81 42.78
N LEU A 7 -37.71 -12.04 42.27
CA LEU A 7 -37.48 -13.27 43.03
C LEU A 7 -36.01 -13.74 42.97
N ALA A 8 -35.28 -13.38 41.91
CA ALA A 8 -33.85 -13.65 41.72
C ALA A 8 -33.09 -12.40 41.24
N PRO A 9 -32.97 -11.34 42.07
CA PRO A 9 -32.38 -10.04 41.68
C PRO A 9 -30.89 -10.10 41.34
N THR A 10 -30.21 -11.21 41.64
CA THR A 10 -28.79 -11.44 41.40
C THR A 10 -28.49 -12.13 40.06
N HIS A 11 -29.49 -12.67 39.36
CA HIS A 11 -29.26 -13.45 38.14
C HIS A 11 -29.00 -12.54 36.92
N THR A 12 -27.74 -12.44 36.48
CA THR A 12 -27.28 -11.59 35.37
C THR A 12 -28.06 -11.83 34.08
N GLU A 13 -28.25 -13.09 33.69
CA GLU A 13 -29.03 -13.44 32.48
C GLU A 13 -30.48 -12.96 32.54
N THR A 14 -31.10 -12.94 33.72
CA THR A 14 -32.47 -12.46 33.87
C THR A 14 -32.54 -10.95 33.72
N LEU A 15 -31.55 -10.23 34.25
CA LEU A 15 -31.42 -8.78 34.06
C LEU A 15 -31.16 -8.41 32.60
N ASP A 16 -30.28 -9.14 31.92
CA ASP A 16 -29.95 -8.91 30.51
C ASP A 16 -31.16 -9.13 29.59
N ARG A 17 -31.87 -10.25 29.75
CA ARG A 17 -33.10 -10.51 29.00
C ARG A 17 -34.18 -9.46 29.29
N LEU A 18 -34.29 -8.99 30.53
CA LEU A 18 -35.25 -7.96 30.89
C LEU A 18 -34.87 -6.60 30.28
N ALA A 19 -33.59 -6.22 30.30
CA ALA A 19 -33.09 -5.02 29.65
C ALA A 19 -33.44 -5.04 28.16
N SER A 20 -33.15 -6.14 27.47
CA SER A 20 -33.48 -6.35 26.06
C SER A 20 -34.98 -6.22 25.74
N VAL A 21 -35.86 -6.67 26.63
CA VAL A 21 -37.31 -6.53 26.46
C VAL A 21 -37.74 -5.08 26.68
N LEU A 22 -37.17 -4.38 27.65
CA LEU A 22 -37.49 -2.98 27.94
C LEU A 22 -37.03 -2.04 26.82
N SER A 23 -35.84 -2.26 26.27
CA SER A 23 -35.34 -1.58 25.06
C SER A 23 -36.33 -1.70 23.90
N ARG A 24 -36.78 -2.93 23.61
CA ARG A 24 -37.77 -3.19 22.54
C ARG A 24 -39.14 -2.55 22.79
N GLN A 25 -39.48 -2.24 24.04
CA GLN A 25 -40.72 -1.55 24.41
C GLN A 25 -40.57 -0.02 24.41
N GLY A 26 -39.41 0.53 24.03
CA GLY A 26 -39.12 1.96 24.09
C GLY A 26 -38.96 2.52 25.51
N LYS A 27 -38.76 1.65 26.51
CA LYS A 27 -38.59 2.06 27.91
C LYS A 27 -37.11 2.30 28.24
N ALA A 28 -36.49 3.21 27.48
CA ALA A 28 -35.05 3.45 27.52
C ALA A 28 -34.50 3.77 28.94
N PRO A 29 -35.15 4.60 29.78
CA PRO A 29 -34.65 4.87 31.12
C PRO A 29 -34.68 3.64 32.05
N GLU A 30 -35.65 2.74 31.88
CA GLU A 30 -35.71 1.49 32.66
C GLU A 30 -34.64 0.51 32.19
N ALA A 31 -34.43 0.40 30.87
CA ALA A 31 -33.40 -0.45 30.27
C ALA A 31 -31.99 -0.01 30.68
N ALA A 32 -31.69 1.29 30.60
CA ALA A 32 -30.41 1.87 30.99
C ALA A 32 -30.04 1.55 32.45
N ARG A 33 -31.01 1.61 33.39
CA ARG A 33 -30.76 1.25 34.80
C ARG A 33 -30.35 -0.21 34.98
N LEU A 34 -30.97 -1.12 34.23
CA LEU A 34 -30.61 -2.55 34.30
C LEU A 34 -29.23 -2.81 33.68
N LEU A 35 -28.91 -2.15 32.57
CA LEU A 35 -27.61 -2.24 31.92
C LEU A 35 -26.49 -1.65 32.78
N GLN A 36 -26.73 -0.54 33.47
CA GLN A 36 -25.78 0.04 34.42
C GLN A 36 -25.48 -0.93 35.58
N GLU A 37 -26.48 -1.64 36.08
CA GLU A 37 -26.29 -2.66 37.09
C GLU A 37 -25.52 -3.89 36.56
N LEU A 38 -25.73 -4.26 35.29
CA LEU A 38 -24.95 -5.32 34.62
C LEU A 38 -23.47 -4.94 34.48
N VAL A 39 -23.18 -3.71 34.02
CA VAL A 39 -21.81 -3.16 33.97
C VAL A 39 -21.17 -3.17 35.36
N ARG A 40 -21.90 -2.72 36.40
CA ARG A 40 -21.37 -2.67 37.78
C ARG A 40 -21.04 -4.04 38.35
N ARG A 41 -21.78 -5.08 37.96
CA ARG A 41 -21.56 -6.45 38.43
C ARG A 41 -20.32 -7.10 37.83
N GLY A 42 -19.82 -6.56 36.72
CA GLY A 42 -18.71 -7.09 35.97
C GLY A 42 -19.11 -8.35 35.19
N GLY A 43 -18.76 -8.37 33.91
CA GLY A 43 -18.71 -9.57 33.08
C GLY A 43 -17.26 -9.89 32.72
N ASP A 44 -17.08 -10.84 31.80
CA ASP A 44 -15.85 -10.84 31.01
C ASP A 44 -15.75 -9.56 30.15
N GLU A 45 -14.59 -9.31 29.56
CA GLU A 45 -14.33 -8.09 28.78
C GLU A 45 -15.32 -7.90 27.62
N ALA A 46 -15.74 -8.99 26.98
CA ALA A 46 -16.68 -8.96 25.86
C ALA A 46 -18.10 -8.62 26.33
N GLN A 47 -18.55 -9.18 27.45
CA GLN A 47 -19.84 -8.88 28.06
C GLN A 47 -19.91 -7.46 28.58
N ASP A 48 -18.86 -6.99 29.27
CA ASP A 48 -18.79 -5.62 29.77
C ASP A 48 -18.85 -4.62 28.61
N ARG A 49 -18.12 -4.89 27.52
CA ARG A 49 -18.23 -4.12 26.26
C ARG A 49 -19.66 -4.10 25.72
N ASP A 50 -20.30 -5.25 25.52
CA ASP A 50 -21.68 -5.32 25.00
C ASP A 50 -22.65 -4.50 25.86
N TYR A 51 -22.55 -4.65 27.19
CA TYR A 51 -23.39 -3.91 28.11
C TYR A 51 -23.16 -2.40 28.05
N ARG A 52 -21.90 -1.95 27.93
CA ARG A 52 -21.58 -0.52 27.78
C ARG A 52 -22.07 0.06 26.45
N ILE A 53 -21.93 -0.67 25.33
CA ILE A 53 -22.45 -0.26 24.02
C ILE A 53 -23.98 -0.12 24.08
N ARG A 54 -24.67 -1.13 24.62
CA ARG A 54 -26.13 -1.10 24.77
C ARG A 54 -26.58 -0.01 25.73
N LEU A 55 -25.85 0.21 26.83
CA LEU A 55 -26.13 1.27 27.80
C LEU A 55 -26.03 2.65 27.13
N ALA A 56 -24.97 2.91 26.35
CA ALA A 56 -24.83 4.15 25.61
C ALA A 56 -26.02 4.39 24.66
N ARG A 57 -26.48 3.35 23.96
CA ARG A 57 -27.66 3.43 23.08
C ARG A 57 -28.94 3.76 23.85
N GLU A 58 -29.17 3.19 25.03
CA GLU A 58 -30.34 3.50 25.85
C GLU A 58 -30.26 4.93 26.45
N ILE A 59 -29.07 5.38 26.85
CA ILE A 59 -28.81 6.76 27.31
C ILE A 59 -29.11 7.76 26.17
N GLU A 60 -28.65 7.46 24.96
CA GLU A 60 -28.95 8.25 23.76
C GLU A 60 -30.47 8.32 23.51
N SER A 61 -31.16 7.17 23.55
CA SER A 61 -32.61 7.07 23.34
C SER A 61 -33.43 7.78 24.42
N ALA A 62 -32.86 7.95 25.62
CA ALA A 62 -33.45 8.71 26.71
C ALA A 62 -33.22 10.24 26.58
N GLY A 63 -32.60 10.72 25.49
CA GLY A 63 -32.34 12.12 25.22
C GLY A 63 -31.02 12.65 25.78
N GLN A 64 -30.15 11.78 26.29
CA GLN A 64 -28.87 12.15 26.91
C GLN A 64 -27.69 11.89 25.96
N ALA A 65 -27.79 12.39 24.72
CA ALA A 65 -26.83 12.10 23.65
C ALA A 65 -25.37 12.38 24.03
N ARG A 66 -25.10 13.50 24.72
CA ARG A 66 -23.73 13.85 25.15
C ARG A 66 -23.13 12.84 26.14
N GLN A 67 -23.95 12.26 27.01
CA GLN A 67 -23.49 11.25 27.96
C GLN A 67 -23.20 9.91 27.25
N ALA A 68 -24.02 9.56 26.26
CA ALA A 68 -23.78 8.38 25.41
C ALA A 68 -22.46 8.53 24.62
N GLU A 69 -22.22 9.71 24.04
CA GLU A 69 -20.98 10.03 23.33
C GLU A 69 -19.75 9.85 24.22
N LEU A 70 -19.73 10.48 25.41
CA LEU A 70 -18.60 10.35 26.35
C LEU A 70 -18.34 8.90 26.77
N MET A 71 -19.40 8.11 26.94
CA MET A 71 -19.28 6.68 27.27
C MET A 71 -18.64 5.89 26.12
N LEU A 72 -19.07 6.14 24.88
CA LEU A 72 -18.52 5.49 23.70
C LEU A 72 -17.08 5.92 23.42
N GLU A 73 -16.74 7.21 23.62
CA GLU A 73 -15.37 7.72 23.50
C GLU A 73 -14.43 7.10 24.54
N SER A 74 -14.88 6.95 25.79
CA SER A 74 -14.13 6.24 26.84
C SER A 74 -13.87 4.79 26.43
N LEU A 75 -14.92 4.09 25.99
CA LEU A 75 -14.80 2.70 25.56
C LEU A 75 -13.86 2.56 24.34
N ARG A 76 -13.89 3.52 23.41
CA ARG A 76 -13.00 3.55 22.25
C ARG A 76 -11.55 3.86 22.59
N ALA A 77 -11.30 4.58 23.69
CA ALA A 77 -9.95 4.79 24.20
C ALA A 77 -9.40 3.53 24.88
N GLU A 78 -10.27 2.77 25.56
CA GLU A 78 -9.93 1.49 26.20
C GLU A 78 -9.69 0.37 25.16
N GLN A 79 -10.51 0.30 24.11
CA GLN A 79 -10.49 -0.77 23.10
C GLN A 79 -10.42 -0.19 21.69
N PRO A 80 -9.24 0.23 21.22
CA PRO A 80 -9.13 1.02 20.00
C PRO A 80 -9.32 0.23 18.71
N THR A 81 -9.07 -1.07 18.70
CA THR A 81 -9.16 -1.92 17.51
C THR A 81 -10.41 -2.81 17.51
N GLU A 82 -11.26 -2.71 18.54
CA GLU A 82 -12.41 -3.58 18.69
C GLU A 82 -13.55 -3.19 17.72
N PRO A 83 -13.98 -4.10 16.82
CA PRO A 83 -14.95 -3.80 15.77
C PRO A 83 -16.28 -3.27 16.31
N ASP A 84 -16.83 -3.91 17.36
CA ASP A 84 -18.13 -3.54 17.90
C ASP A 84 -18.12 -2.12 18.49
N VAL A 85 -17.01 -1.72 19.12
CA VAL A 85 -16.83 -0.37 19.69
C VAL A 85 -16.71 0.67 18.58
N ILE A 86 -15.89 0.40 17.56
CA ILE A 86 -15.71 1.30 16.42
C ILE A 86 -17.04 1.55 15.71
N LEU A 87 -17.79 0.48 15.42
CA LEU A 87 -19.08 0.58 14.74
C LEU A 87 -20.15 1.24 15.62
N ALA A 88 -20.14 1.00 16.94
CA ALA A 88 -21.06 1.68 17.85
C ALA A 88 -20.86 3.21 17.88
N VAL A 89 -19.60 3.68 17.84
CA VAL A 89 -19.27 5.12 17.72
C VAL A 89 -19.76 5.66 16.37
N ALA A 90 -19.48 4.97 15.26
CA ALA A 90 -19.91 5.40 13.94
C ALA A 90 -21.44 5.47 13.83
N ASP A 91 -22.15 4.45 14.31
CA ASP A 91 -23.60 4.39 14.32
C ASP A 91 -24.23 5.50 15.18
N HIS A 92 -23.58 5.89 16.29
CA HIS A 92 -24.01 7.03 17.10
C HIS A 92 -24.00 8.32 16.28
N TYR A 93 -22.88 8.67 15.65
CA TYR A 93 -22.81 9.89 14.84
C TYR A 93 -23.71 9.83 13.59
N GLN A 94 -23.88 8.64 12.99
CA GLN A 94 -24.83 8.46 11.89
C GLN A 94 -26.26 8.81 12.32
N ARG A 95 -26.72 8.31 13.48
CA ARG A 95 -28.07 8.62 14.01
C ARG A 95 -28.28 10.09 14.30
N GLN A 96 -27.23 10.81 14.67
CA GLN A 96 -27.26 12.25 14.90
C GLN A 96 -27.17 13.07 13.61
N GLY A 97 -27.02 12.44 12.44
CA GLY A 97 -26.79 13.13 11.17
C GLY A 97 -25.43 13.82 11.09
N ALA A 98 -24.49 13.45 11.97
CA ALA A 98 -23.18 14.07 12.12
C ALA A 98 -22.12 13.38 11.23
N GLY A 99 -22.38 13.33 9.92
CA GLY A 99 -21.52 12.64 8.94
C GLY A 99 -20.03 13.01 9.01
N PRO A 100 -19.63 14.29 9.18
CA PRO A 100 -18.21 14.64 9.35
C PRO A 100 -17.55 14.00 10.58
N ALA A 101 -18.28 13.87 11.70
CA ALA A 101 -17.77 13.23 12.91
C ALA A 101 -17.67 11.71 12.75
N GLU A 102 -18.67 11.08 12.11
CA GLU A 102 -18.61 9.67 11.73
C GLU A 102 -17.36 9.38 10.88
N ALA A 103 -17.12 10.17 9.84
CA ALA A 103 -15.97 10.02 8.96
C ALA A 103 -14.64 10.22 9.70
N MET A 104 -14.56 11.19 10.62
CA MET A 104 -13.38 11.44 11.45
C MET A 104 -13.04 10.21 12.32
N HIS A 105 -14.04 9.65 13.02
CA HIS A 105 -13.83 8.49 13.90
C HIS A 105 -13.49 7.22 13.12
N LEU A 106 -14.12 7.00 11.96
CA LEU A 106 -13.77 5.88 11.08
C LEU A 106 -12.35 6.03 10.53
N ASN A 107 -11.93 7.22 10.10
CA ASN A 107 -10.54 7.46 9.64
C ASN A 107 -9.52 7.23 10.76
N ARG A 108 -9.85 7.64 12.00
CA ARG A 108 -9.02 7.34 13.17
C ARG A 108 -8.94 5.84 13.43
N ALA A 109 -10.05 5.12 13.31
CA ALA A 109 -10.07 3.67 13.46
C ALA A 109 -9.24 2.95 12.39
N VAL A 110 -9.32 3.38 11.13
CA VAL A 110 -8.45 2.85 10.07
C VAL A 110 -6.98 3.09 10.40
N SER A 111 -6.62 4.26 10.92
CA SER A 111 -5.23 4.58 11.30
C SER A 111 -4.74 3.71 12.46
N ASP A 112 -5.57 3.54 13.50
CA ASP A 112 -5.25 2.67 14.65
C ASP A 112 -5.08 1.20 14.21
N LEU A 113 -5.97 0.70 13.34
CA LEU A 113 -5.92 -0.67 12.80
C LEU A 113 -4.68 -0.90 11.93
N ARG A 114 -4.33 0.05 11.06
CA ARG A 114 -3.09 -0.02 10.25
C ARG A 114 -1.86 -0.07 11.15
N ALA A 115 -1.81 0.74 12.21
CA ALA A 115 -0.71 0.74 13.17
C ALA A 115 -0.62 -0.58 13.96
N ALA A 116 -1.77 -1.15 14.36
CA ALA A 116 -1.83 -2.44 15.02
C ALA A 116 -1.39 -3.58 14.09
N ILE A 117 -1.82 -3.57 12.83
CA ILE A 117 -1.39 -4.53 11.80
C ILE A 117 0.12 -4.42 11.53
N ASP A 118 0.68 -3.21 11.49
CA ASP A 118 2.12 -3.04 11.33
C ASP A 118 2.90 -3.68 12.49
N ALA A 119 2.37 -3.59 13.72
CA ALA A 119 2.96 -4.21 14.90
C ALA A 119 2.80 -5.75 14.87
N ASP A 120 1.57 -6.24 14.70
CA ASP A 120 1.24 -7.67 14.65
C ASP A 120 0.27 -8.02 13.50
N PRO A 121 0.80 -8.28 12.29
CA PRO A 121 -0.02 -8.61 11.13
C PRO A 121 -0.55 -10.04 11.16
N SER A 122 -0.10 -10.87 12.11
CA SER A 122 -0.60 -12.24 12.29
C SER A 122 -1.97 -12.30 12.94
N GLU A 123 -2.44 -11.20 13.52
CA GLU A 123 -3.74 -11.15 14.19
C GLU A 123 -4.89 -11.01 13.17
N GLU A 124 -5.60 -12.12 12.92
CA GLU A 124 -6.73 -12.20 11.98
C GLU A 124 -7.84 -11.17 12.27
N SER A 125 -8.11 -10.91 13.56
CA SER A 125 -9.17 -10.00 14.03
C SER A 125 -8.99 -8.58 13.50
N LEU A 126 -7.73 -8.11 13.38
CA LEU A 126 -7.39 -6.77 12.91
C LEU A 126 -7.73 -6.61 11.44
N TRP A 127 -7.43 -7.61 10.61
CA TRP A 127 -7.74 -7.60 9.19
C TRP A 127 -9.24 -7.66 8.91
N ILE A 128 -9.96 -8.55 9.61
CA ILE A 128 -11.42 -8.63 9.53
C ILE A 128 -12.05 -7.28 9.90
N THR A 129 -11.54 -6.65 10.97
CA THR A 129 -12.04 -5.35 11.42
C THR A 129 -11.70 -4.24 10.42
N LEU A 130 -10.48 -4.21 9.87
CA LEU A 130 -10.08 -3.25 8.85
C LEU A 130 -10.97 -3.34 7.61
N VAL A 131 -11.24 -4.54 7.09
CA VAL A 131 -12.13 -4.76 5.95
C VAL A 131 -13.52 -4.18 6.23
N ARG A 132 -14.10 -4.47 7.40
CA ARG A 132 -15.42 -3.96 7.81
C ARG A 132 -15.46 -2.44 7.90
N VAL A 133 -14.46 -1.84 8.54
CA VAL A 133 -14.36 -0.39 8.74
C VAL A 133 -14.14 0.33 7.41
N LEU A 134 -13.27 -0.18 6.54
CA LEU A 134 -13.06 0.36 5.19
C LEU A 134 -14.33 0.24 4.34
N LYS A 135 -15.03 -0.89 4.41
CA LYS A 135 -16.31 -1.09 3.69
C LYS A 135 -17.34 -0.06 4.10
N ARG A 136 -17.41 0.24 5.39
CA ARG A 136 -18.31 1.27 5.93
C ARG A 136 -17.89 2.69 5.51
N ARG A 137 -16.59 2.99 5.54
CA ARG A 137 -16.07 4.35 5.33
C ARG A 137 -15.92 4.75 3.87
N HIS A 138 -15.44 3.83 3.04
CA HIS A 138 -15.01 4.08 1.67
C HIS A 138 -15.67 3.15 0.63
N GLY A 139 -16.38 2.10 1.07
CA GLY A 139 -17.06 1.17 0.16
C GLY A 139 -16.25 -0.10 -0.15
N ALA A 140 -16.73 -0.86 -1.14
CA ALA A 140 -16.25 -2.22 -1.40
C ALA A 140 -14.81 -2.28 -1.94
N GLY A 141 -14.37 -1.30 -2.74
CA GLY A 141 -13.02 -1.28 -3.33
C GLY A 141 -11.89 -1.30 -2.29
N PRO A 142 -11.81 -0.30 -1.40
CA PRO A 142 -10.81 -0.27 -0.33
C PRO A 142 -10.90 -1.46 0.63
N ALA A 143 -12.12 -1.91 0.97
CA ALA A 143 -12.31 -3.12 1.76
C ALA A 143 -11.70 -4.35 1.07
N SER A 144 -11.86 -4.43 -0.25
CA SER A 144 -11.34 -5.51 -1.05
C SER A 144 -9.82 -5.52 -1.16
N CYS A 145 -9.21 -4.35 -1.24
CA CYS A 145 -7.76 -4.21 -1.17
C CYS A 145 -7.19 -4.74 0.16
N ALA A 146 -7.87 -4.45 1.28
CA ALA A 146 -7.49 -4.99 2.59
C ALA A 146 -7.68 -6.50 2.71
N ALA A 147 -8.75 -7.05 2.14
CA ALA A 147 -8.95 -8.50 2.06
C ALA A 147 -7.85 -9.19 1.23
N SER A 148 -7.52 -8.64 0.05
CA SER A 148 -6.44 -9.14 -0.80
C SER A 148 -5.09 -9.12 -0.08
N ALA A 149 -4.80 -8.05 0.67
CA ALA A 149 -3.58 -7.92 1.47
C ALA A 149 -3.52 -8.93 2.63
N ALA A 150 -4.63 -9.17 3.32
CA ALA A 150 -4.72 -10.20 4.37
C ALA A 150 -4.42 -11.60 3.81
N ILE A 151 -5.02 -11.95 2.67
CA ILE A 151 -4.78 -13.22 1.97
C ILE A 151 -3.30 -13.32 1.55
N ALA A 152 -2.73 -12.23 1.04
CA ALA A 152 -1.35 -12.18 0.60
C ALA A 152 -0.34 -12.48 1.71
N ILE A 153 -0.66 -12.20 2.98
CA ILE A 153 0.22 -12.52 4.12
C ILE A 153 -0.03 -13.88 4.75
N GLY A 154 -1.04 -14.63 4.26
CA GLY A 154 -1.31 -16.01 4.66
C GLY A 154 -2.63 -16.22 5.42
N HIS A 155 -3.46 -15.20 5.58
CA HIS A 155 -4.78 -15.38 6.20
C HIS A 155 -5.72 -16.18 5.29
N PRO A 156 -6.58 -17.06 5.84
CA PRO A 156 -7.49 -17.87 5.04
C PRO A 156 -8.46 -17.01 4.22
N ALA A 157 -8.55 -17.26 2.90
CA ALA A 157 -9.46 -16.55 2.01
C ALA A 157 -10.95 -16.69 2.41
N SER A 158 -11.32 -17.77 3.10
CA SER A 158 -12.68 -17.99 3.63
C SER A 158 -13.11 -16.95 4.66
N LEU A 159 -12.18 -16.21 5.28
CA LEU A 159 -12.51 -15.11 6.19
C LEU A 159 -13.02 -13.87 5.45
N PHE A 160 -12.79 -13.78 4.14
CA PHE A 160 -13.03 -12.59 3.31
C PHE A 160 -13.94 -12.90 2.11
N GLU A 161 -14.81 -13.89 2.22
CA GLU A 161 -15.75 -14.26 1.16
C GLU A 161 -16.62 -13.07 0.72
N GLY A 162 -16.60 -12.77 -0.57
CA GLY A 162 -17.33 -11.65 -1.17
C GLY A 162 -16.64 -10.29 -1.07
N ASP A 163 -15.51 -10.19 -0.33
CA ASP A 163 -14.66 -9.01 -0.29
C ASP A 163 -13.40 -9.18 -1.15
N ALA A 164 -13.12 -10.35 -1.72
CA ALA A 164 -12.05 -10.56 -2.72
C ALA A 164 -12.51 -11.54 -3.80
N THR A 165 -11.80 -11.59 -4.94
CA THR A 165 -12.05 -12.62 -5.96
C THR A 165 -11.71 -14.01 -5.42
N PRO A 166 -12.19 -15.12 -6.05
CA PRO A 166 -11.80 -16.48 -5.65
C PRO A 166 -10.28 -16.74 -5.69
N ARG A 167 -9.55 -15.86 -6.37
CA ARG A 167 -8.10 -15.89 -6.51
C ARG A 167 -7.37 -14.98 -5.51
N GLY A 168 -8.11 -14.33 -4.62
CA GLY A 168 -7.60 -13.39 -3.62
C GLY A 168 -7.25 -12.00 -4.16
N GLU A 169 -7.71 -11.64 -5.36
CA GLU A 169 -7.48 -10.31 -5.95
C GLU A 169 -8.46 -9.31 -5.33
N ALA A 170 -8.06 -8.05 -5.28
CA ALA A 170 -8.99 -6.97 -5.05
C ALA A 170 -10.01 -6.90 -6.19
N LEU A 171 -11.26 -6.57 -5.87
CA LEU A 171 -12.36 -6.45 -6.83
C LEU A 171 -12.15 -5.25 -7.76
N GLY A 172 -12.58 -5.40 -9.02
CA GLY A 172 -12.52 -4.36 -10.05
C GLY A 172 -11.23 -4.37 -10.87
N GLU A 173 -11.30 -3.84 -12.08
CA GLU A 173 -10.19 -3.72 -13.03
C GLU A 173 -10.02 -2.25 -13.45
N ALA A 174 -8.82 -1.86 -13.86
CA ALA A 174 -8.58 -0.50 -14.34
C ALA A 174 -9.27 -0.26 -15.68
N GLU A 175 -10.15 0.74 -15.74
CA GLU A 175 -10.90 1.08 -16.95
C GLU A 175 -10.15 2.07 -17.86
N VAL A 176 -9.22 2.82 -17.29
CA VAL A 176 -8.42 3.82 -18.04
C VAL A 176 -6.93 3.55 -17.91
N PRO A 177 -6.13 3.90 -18.93
CA PRO A 177 -4.68 3.82 -18.84
C PRO A 177 -4.12 4.62 -17.66
N MET A 178 -3.07 4.11 -17.04
CA MET A 178 -2.42 4.72 -15.85
C MET A 178 -1.84 6.11 -16.18
N SER A 179 -2.62 7.15 -15.85
CA SER A 179 -2.31 8.54 -16.16
C SER A 179 -1.19 9.14 -15.29
N ALA A 180 -0.67 10.30 -15.69
CA ALA A 180 0.33 11.03 -14.88
C ALA A 180 -0.21 11.51 -13.51
N VAL A 181 -1.54 11.58 -13.36
CA VAL A 181 -2.19 11.89 -12.07
C VAL A 181 -2.00 10.71 -11.12
N VAL A 182 -2.27 9.48 -11.59
CA VAL A 182 -2.02 8.25 -10.82
C VAL A 182 -0.55 8.18 -10.41
N ASP A 183 0.37 8.48 -11.33
CA ASP A 183 1.82 8.46 -11.06
C ASP A 183 2.22 9.41 -9.92
N SER A 184 1.50 10.52 -9.75
CA SER A 184 1.78 11.50 -8.71
C SER A 184 1.23 11.07 -7.35
N ILE A 185 0.13 10.32 -7.33
CA ILE A 185 -0.48 9.75 -6.12
C ILE A 185 0.36 8.59 -5.59
N VAL A 186 0.79 7.70 -6.48
CA VAL A 186 1.54 6.49 -6.11
C VAL A 186 3.02 6.73 -5.85
N ALA A 187 3.57 7.88 -6.29
CA ALA A 187 4.96 8.24 -6.03
C ALA A 187 5.28 8.21 -4.53
N PRO A 188 6.28 7.44 -4.07
CA PRO A 188 6.68 7.46 -2.66
C PRO A 188 7.34 8.78 -2.29
N HIS A 189 7.37 9.11 -1.00
CA HIS A 189 7.94 10.38 -0.50
C HIS A 189 9.39 10.61 -0.94
N GLY A 190 10.19 9.54 -1.12
CA GLY A 190 11.56 9.61 -1.62
C GLY A 190 11.69 9.90 -3.13
N LEU A 191 10.58 9.97 -3.87
CA LEU A 191 10.55 10.21 -5.31
C LEU A 191 9.61 11.39 -5.67
N PRO A 192 9.94 12.62 -5.24
CA PRO A 192 9.15 13.79 -5.60
C PRO A 192 9.18 14.04 -7.12
N GLN A 193 8.22 14.85 -7.60
CA GLN A 193 8.12 15.29 -9.00
C GLN A 193 9.47 15.77 -9.56
N THR A 194 10.22 16.51 -8.74
CA THR A 194 11.52 17.12 -9.07
C THR A 194 12.57 16.07 -9.42
N VAL A 195 12.62 14.95 -8.68
CA VAL A 195 13.51 13.82 -9.00
C VAL A 195 13.06 13.15 -10.31
N ARG A 196 11.77 12.84 -10.46
CA ARG A 196 11.25 12.20 -11.69
C ARG A 196 11.56 13.06 -12.92
N ARG A 197 11.37 14.37 -12.80
CA ARG A 197 11.66 15.32 -13.87
C ARG A 197 13.15 15.42 -14.17
N LEU A 198 14.01 15.42 -13.14
CA LEU A 198 15.46 15.41 -13.31
C LEU A 198 15.91 14.19 -14.11
N PHE A 199 15.41 13.00 -13.79
CA PHE A 199 15.73 11.78 -14.54
C PHE A 199 15.27 11.85 -16.00
N SER A 200 14.03 12.30 -16.25
CA SER A 200 13.50 12.48 -17.61
C SER A 200 14.35 13.43 -18.46
N VAL A 201 14.78 14.55 -17.90
CA VAL A 201 15.60 15.53 -18.64
C VAL A 201 17.06 15.07 -18.80
N CYS A 202 17.58 14.29 -17.84
CA CYS A 202 18.95 13.82 -17.82
C CYS A 202 19.15 12.38 -18.34
N GLU A 203 18.12 11.71 -18.85
CA GLU A 203 18.18 10.29 -19.25
C GLU A 203 19.40 9.98 -20.11
N HIS A 204 19.56 10.69 -21.23
CA HIS A 204 20.69 10.48 -22.15
C HIS A 204 22.06 10.75 -21.51
N SER A 205 22.12 11.62 -20.51
CA SER A 205 23.34 11.90 -19.75
C SER A 205 23.66 10.76 -18.79
N PHE A 206 22.65 10.24 -18.09
CA PHE A 206 22.79 9.06 -17.25
C PHE A 206 23.15 7.83 -18.07
N ASP A 207 22.60 7.64 -19.26
CA ASP A 207 22.96 6.52 -20.13
C ASP A 207 24.43 6.52 -20.55
N LYS A 208 25.02 7.72 -20.74
CA LYS A 208 26.44 7.86 -21.08
C LYS A 208 27.35 7.61 -19.89
N VAL A 209 26.96 8.09 -18.71
CA VAL A 209 27.80 8.09 -17.51
C VAL A 209 27.67 6.79 -16.74
N LEU A 210 26.50 6.19 -16.76
CA LEU A 210 26.14 4.92 -16.15
C LEU A 210 25.67 3.98 -17.28
N PRO A 211 26.56 3.53 -18.19
CA PRO A 211 26.14 2.69 -19.32
C PRO A 211 25.69 1.30 -18.86
N PHE A 212 24.69 0.74 -19.54
CA PHE A 212 24.27 -0.65 -19.33
C PHE A 212 25.18 -1.59 -20.12
N ASP A 213 25.87 -2.50 -19.45
CA ASP A 213 26.74 -3.48 -20.11
C ASP A 213 25.94 -4.66 -20.68
N ALA A 214 25.39 -4.46 -21.88
CA ALA A 214 24.66 -5.50 -22.60
C ALA A 214 25.50 -6.77 -22.87
N GLY A 215 26.82 -6.64 -22.94
CA GLY A 215 27.75 -7.75 -23.17
C GLY A 215 27.88 -8.63 -21.94
N ALA A 216 28.11 -8.02 -20.77
CA ALA A 216 28.13 -8.72 -19.48
C ALA A 216 26.81 -9.46 -19.21
N TRP A 217 25.68 -8.87 -19.58
CA TRP A 217 24.35 -9.45 -19.44
C TRP A 217 23.98 -10.47 -20.52
N ARG A 218 24.83 -10.67 -21.54
CA ARG A 218 24.64 -11.64 -22.64
C ARG A 218 23.25 -11.55 -23.28
N LEU A 219 22.78 -10.32 -23.52
CA LEU A 219 21.41 -10.08 -23.99
C LEU A 219 21.10 -10.76 -25.33
N ARG A 220 19.95 -11.41 -25.41
CA ARG A 220 19.43 -12.07 -26.62
C ARG A 220 18.05 -11.54 -26.99
N ARG A 221 17.63 -11.74 -28.24
CA ARG A 221 16.24 -11.53 -28.63
C ARG A 221 15.39 -12.69 -28.09
N PRO A 222 14.13 -12.43 -27.68
CA PRO A 222 13.19 -13.50 -27.36
C PRO A 222 13.06 -14.49 -28.51
N SER A 223 13.02 -15.78 -28.19
CA SER A 223 12.89 -16.87 -29.16
C SER A 223 12.20 -18.07 -28.51
N GLY A 224 11.57 -18.93 -29.31
CA GLY A 224 10.86 -20.11 -28.81
C GLY A 224 9.77 -19.73 -27.80
N GLU A 225 9.82 -20.34 -26.63
CA GLU A 225 8.88 -20.15 -25.51
C GLU A 225 8.84 -18.70 -24.99
N HIS A 226 9.90 -17.92 -25.18
CA HIS A 226 9.96 -16.51 -24.75
C HIS A 226 9.12 -15.56 -25.61
N ARG A 227 8.51 -16.04 -26.70
CA ARG A 227 7.66 -15.19 -27.56
C ARG A 227 6.37 -14.76 -26.86
N SER A 228 5.78 -15.63 -26.05
CA SER A 228 4.58 -15.29 -25.28
C SER A 228 4.83 -14.16 -24.29
N LEU A 229 6.05 -14.06 -23.75
CA LEU A 229 6.44 -12.95 -22.85
C LEU A 229 6.38 -11.59 -23.56
N VAL A 230 6.64 -11.54 -24.87
CA VAL A 230 6.51 -10.30 -25.67
C VAL A 230 5.05 -9.89 -25.77
N GLU A 231 4.15 -10.84 -26.01
CA GLU A 231 2.71 -10.60 -26.08
C GLU A 231 2.16 -10.16 -24.71
N GLU A 232 2.57 -10.83 -23.63
CA GLU A 232 2.20 -10.46 -22.26
C GLU A 232 2.68 -9.04 -21.91
N ALA A 233 3.96 -8.71 -22.17
CA ALA A 233 4.48 -7.37 -21.93
C ALA A 233 3.81 -6.31 -22.82
N GLY A 234 3.44 -6.67 -24.05
CA GLY A 234 2.68 -5.81 -24.97
C GLY A 234 1.29 -5.48 -24.43
N ALA A 235 0.55 -6.48 -23.94
CA ALA A 235 -0.76 -6.28 -23.32
C ALA A 235 -0.67 -5.39 -22.06
N VAL A 236 0.37 -5.56 -21.24
CA VAL A 236 0.62 -4.68 -20.09
C VAL A 236 0.96 -3.26 -20.53
N ALA A 237 1.77 -3.09 -21.57
CA ALA A 237 2.09 -1.77 -22.12
C ALA A 237 0.85 -1.05 -22.66
N GLU A 238 -0.05 -1.77 -23.32
CA GLU A 238 -1.35 -1.25 -23.77
C GLU A 238 -2.20 -0.78 -22.59
N ALA A 239 -2.33 -1.61 -21.54
CA ALA A 239 -3.05 -1.25 -20.32
C ALA A 239 -2.44 -0.04 -19.58
N LEU A 240 -1.13 0.15 -19.69
CA LEU A 240 -0.42 1.33 -19.16
C LEU A 240 -0.51 2.56 -20.09
N GLY A 241 -1.02 2.41 -21.32
CA GLY A 241 -1.09 3.48 -22.31
C GLY A 241 0.29 3.90 -22.85
N ILE A 242 1.26 2.97 -22.89
CA ILE A 242 2.62 3.22 -23.37
C ILE A 242 2.91 2.49 -24.69
N SER A 243 3.97 2.90 -25.38
CA SER A 243 4.39 2.25 -26.63
C SER A 243 4.85 0.80 -26.40
N GLU A 244 4.69 -0.04 -27.42
CA GLU A 244 5.12 -1.44 -27.40
C GLU A 244 6.59 -1.59 -26.94
N PRO A 245 6.84 -2.42 -25.91
CA PRO A 245 8.15 -2.51 -25.31
C PRO A 245 9.06 -3.46 -26.08
N ARG A 246 10.38 -3.19 -26.00
CA ARG A 246 11.40 -4.11 -26.49
C ARG A 246 11.84 -5.04 -25.37
N LEU A 247 11.68 -6.35 -25.56
CA LEU A 247 12.22 -7.33 -24.62
C LEU A 247 13.60 -7.85 -25.05
N LYS A 248 14.45 -8.07 -24.05
CA LYS A 248 15.74 -8.75 -24.16
C LYS A 248 15.80 -9.87 -23.14
N MET A 249 16.30 -11.03 -23.54
CA MET A 249 16.47 -12.18 -22.65
C MET A 249 17.88 -12.25 -22.09
N THR A 250 18.02 -12.67 -20.84
CA THR A 250 19.31 -13.00 -20.21
C THR A 250 19.23 -14.30 -19.41
N TYR A 251 20.29 -15.09 -19.42
CA TYR A 251 20.44 -16.22 -18.50
C TYR A 251 21.46 -15.94 -17.39
N VAL A 252 22.02 -14.73 -17.34
CA VAL A 252 22.94 -14.30 -16.28
C VAL A 252 22.16 -14.00 -15.00
N ALA A 253 20.95 -13.46 -15.14
CA ALA A 253 20.02 -13.20 -14.06
C ALA A 253 18.67 -13.88 -14.38
N PRO A 254 18.48 -15.17 -14.03
CA PRO A 254 17.39 -16.00 -14.54
C PRO A 254 15.99 -15.57 -14.08
N ALA A 255 15.88 -14.86 -12.96
CA ALA A 255 14.62 -14.34 -12.40
C ALA A 255 14.43 -12.83 -12.62
N ALA A 256 15.29 -12.15 -13.38
CA ALA A 256 15.21 -10.70 -13.51
C ALA A 256 14.01 -10.24 -14.35
N CYS A 257 13.41 -9.10 -13.97
CA CYS A 257 12.55 -8.29 -14.84
C CYS A 257 12.90 -6.83 -14.56
N MET A 258 13.72 -6.22 -15.42
CA MET A 258 14.37 -4.94 -15.13
C MET A 258 14.28 -3.99 -16.33
N PRO A 259 13.94 -2.70 -16.11
CA PRO A 259 13.97 -1.70 -17.17
C PRO A 259 15.41 -1.29 -17.49
N ILE A 260 15.71 -1.12 -18.78
CA ILE A 260 17.04 -0.67 -19.24
C ILE A 260 17.03 0.62 -20.08
N SER A 261 15.89 1.01 -20.65
CA SER A 261 15.75 2.23 -21.47
C SER A 261 14.30 2.71 -21.46
N GLY A 262 14.06 4.02 -21.53
CA GLY A 262 12.72 4.60 -21.60
C GLY A 262 12.24 4.95 -23.01
N ASP A 263 13.16 5.20 -23.96
CA ASP A 263 12.81 5.57 -25.34
C ASP A 263 13.53 4.70 -26.41
N PRO A 264 12.86 3.70 -27.01
CA PRO A 264 11.58 3.14 -26.57
C PRO A 264 11.75 2.31 -25.28
N PRO A 265 10.66 2.09 -24.51
CA PRO A 265 10.68 1.25 -23.32
C PRO A 265 11.31 -0.11 -23.61
N THR A 266 12.37 -0.45 -22.89
CA THR A 266 13.11 -1.69 -23.11
C THR A 266 13.35 -2.39 -21.78
N LEU A 267 13.00 -3.68 -21.71
CA LEU A 267 13.20 -4.51 -20.54
C LEU A 267 14.21 -5.63 -20.79
N VAL A 268 14.89 -6.03 -19.73
CA VAL A 268 15.63 -7.28 -19.64
C VAL A 268 14.84 -8.26 -18.79
N VAL A 269 14.62 -9.45 -19.33
CA VAL A 269 13.86 -10.54 -18.73
C VAL A 269 14.75 -11.76 -18.57
N GLY A 270 14.72 -12.35 -17.39
CA GLY A 270 15.44 -13.58 -17.06
C GLY A 270 14.88 -14.78 -17.83
N GLY A 271 15.77 -15.64 -18.30
CA GLY A 271 15.43 -16.76 -19.17
C GLY A 271 14.66 -17.88 -18.50
N ASN A 272 14.50 -17.86 -17.18
CA ASN A 272 13.68 -18.81 -16.42
C ASN A 272 12.44 -18.14 -15.82
N LEU A 273 12.21 -16.85 -16.09
CA LEU A 273 11.11 -16.13 -15.45
C LEU A 273 9.76 -16.79 -15.75
N HIS A 274 9.54 -17.27 -16.97
CA HIS A 274 8.30 -17.94 -17.38
C HIS A 274 8.05 -19.28 -16.67
N GLU A 275 9.12 -20.00 -16.29
CA GLU A 275 9.05 -21.25 -15.53
C GLU A 275 8.82 -21.00 -14.04
N MET A 276 9.46 -19.95 -13.51
CA MET A 276 9.44 -19.66 -12.09
C MET A 276 8.15 -18.97 -11.66
N SER A 277 7.47 -18.26 -12.56
CA SER A 277 6.34 -17.40 -12.23
C SER A 277 5.05 -17.77 -12.96
N THR A 278 3.91 -17.41 -12.36
CA THR A 278 2.59 -17.49 -12.99
C THR A 278 2.35 -16.28 -13.92
N PRO A 279 1.40 -16.36 -14.87
CA PRO A 279 1.07 -15.20 -15.71
C PRO A 279 0.69 -13.94 -14.91
N ARG A 280 0.00 -14.10 -13.76
CA ARG A 280 -0.42 -12.97 -12.90
C ARG A 280 0.77 -12.26 -12.27
N GLU A 281 1.74 -13.04 -11.78
CA GLU A 281 3.00 -12.51 -11.26
C GLU A 281 3.79 -11.78 -12.36
N ARG A 282 3.79 -12.29 -13.59
CA ARG A 282 4.46 -11.64 -14.72
C ARG A 282 3.79 -10.33 -15.13
N VAL A 283 2.45 -10.26 -15.09
CA VAL A 283 1.73 -9.00 -15.32
C VAL A 283 2.20 -7.94 -14.33
N PHE A 284 2.31 -8.28 -13.04
CA PHE A 284 2.87 -7.37 -12.02
C PHE A 284 4.32 -6.97 -12.33
N LEU A 285 5.20 -7.94 -12.65
CA LEU A 285 6.61 -7.68 -12.95
C LEU A 285 6.83 -6.83 -14.21
N PHE A 286 6.02 -7.06 -15.25
CA PHE A 286 6.06 -6.22 -16.45
C PHE A 286 5.52 -4.83 -16.15
N ALA A 287 4.42 -4.70 -15.41
CA ALA A 287 3.83 -3.40 -15.10
C ALA A 287 4.80 -2.50 -14.33
N ARG A 288 5.47 -3.05 -13.30
CA ARG A 288 6.46 -2.28 -12.51
C ARG A 288 7.63 -1.82 -13.37
N ALA A 289 8.18 -2.71 -14.19
CA ALA A 289 9.37 -2.43 -14.98
C ALA A 289 9.04 -1.47 -16.13
N LEU A 290 7.93 -1.69 -16.83
CA LEU A 290 7.47 -0.84 -17.92
C LEU A 290 7.18 0.58 -17.46
N LYS A 291 6.55 0.74 -16.29
CA LYS A 291 6.25 2.08 -15.79
C LYS A 291 7.49 2.86 -15.39
N VAL A 292 8.46 2.19 -14.77
CA VAL A 292 9.78 2.78 -14.48
C VAL A 292 10.49 3.17 -15.78
N ALA A 293 10.46 2.30 -16.80
CA ALA A 293 11.03 2.58 -18.11
C ALA A 293 10.37 3.81 -18.76
N SER A 294 9.04 3.84 -18.87
CA SER A 294 8.31 4.92 -19.54
C SER A 294 8.44 6.28 -18.84
N ASN A 295 8.84 6.29 -17.57
CA ASN A 295 9.16 7.51 -16.82
C ASN A 295 10.66 7.89 -16.88
N HIS A 296 11.45 7.22 -17.72
CA HIS A 296 12.90 7.44 -17.89
C HIS A 296 13.71 7.23 -16.60
N LEU A 297 13.21 6.40 -15.69
CA LEU A 297 13.81 6.10 -14.40
C LEU A 297 14.73 4.87 -14.44
N ALA A 298 14.82 4.19 -15.59
CA ALA A 298 15.63 2.99 -15.78
C ALA A 298 17.10 3.09 -15.30
N PRO A 299 17.82 4.22 -15.49
CA PRO A 299 19.20 4.34 -15.00
C PRO A 299 19.35 4.08 -13.50
N ALA A 300 18.32 4.39 -12.69
CA ALA A 300 18.38 4.19 -11.25
C ALA A 300 18.33 2.71 -10.83
N LEU A 301 17.65 1.87 -11.61
CA LEU A 301 17.50 0.44 -11.28
C LEU A 301 18.58 -0.45 -11.92
N ARG A 302 19.16 -0.02 -13.05
CA ARG A 302 20.17 -0.81 -13.76
C ARG A 302 21.62 -0.45 -13.40
N ALA A 303 21.84 0.72 -12.80
CA ALA A 303 23.15 1.12 -12.30
C ALA A 303 23.42 0.52 -10.92
N ARG A 304 24.69 0.40 -10.55
CA ARG A 304 25.04 0.08 -9.16
C ARG A 304 24.62 1.25 -8.25
N PRO A 305 24.06 0.99 -7.05
CA PRO A 305 23.59 2.05 -6.16
C PRO A 305 24.68 3.08 -5.83
N GLU A 306 25.92 2.63 -5.65
CA GLU A 306 27.06 3.50 -5.39
C GLU A 306 27.41 4.40 -6.58
N ASP A 307 27.35 3.88 -7.80
CA ASP A 307 27.65 4.64 -9.01
C ASP A 307 26.56 5.71 -9.24
N LEU A 308 25.29 5.37 -8.98
CA LEU A 308 24.18 6.32 -9.05
C LEU A 308 24.29 7.40 -7.97
N ASP A 309 24.59 7.03 -6.72
CA ASP A 309 24.77 7.96 -5.61
C ASP A 309 25.83 9.01 -5.98
N VAL A 310 26.98 8.58 -6.49
CA VAL A 310 28.06 9.47 -6.93
C VAL A 310 27.61 10.37 -8.10
N ALA A 311 26.88 9.85 -9.07
CA ALA A 311 26.37 10.64 -10.20
C ALA A 311 25.35 11.72 -9.76
N LEU A 312 24.44 11.37 -8.85
CA LEU A 312 23.47 12.31 -8.30
C LEU A 312 24.15 13.36 -7.41
N VAL A 313 25.08 12.96 -6.54
CA VAL A 313 25.90 13.90 -5.74
C VAL A 313 26.69 14.85 -6.65
N ALA A 314 27.24 14.36 -7.77
CA ALA A 314 27.95 15.20 -8.73
C ALA A 314 27.03 16.24 -9.40
N LEU A 315 25.77 15.88 -9.72
CA LEU A 315 24.78 16.86 -10.19
C LEU A 315 24.42 17.87 -9.08
N LEU A 316 24.25 17.38 -7.86
CA LEU A 316 23.77 18.16 -6.72
C LEU A 316 24.85 18.97 -6.00
N GLN A 317 26.13 18.86 -6.38
CA GLN A 317 27.30 19.54 -5.78
C GLN A 317 26.99 20.71 -4.83
N SER A 318 26.64 20.36 -3.59
CA SER A 318 26.63 21.25 -2.43
C SER A 318 28.05 21.21 -1.84
N HIS A 319 28.56 22.37 -1.43
CA HIS A 319 29.91 22.54 -0.86
C HIS A 319 30.03 22.03 0.59
N GLU A 320 29.31 20.98 1.00
CA GLU A 320 29.41 20.48 2.37
C GLU A 320 30.56 19.48 2.53
N ALA A 321 31.68 20.02 3.01
CA ALA A 321 32.96 19.37 3.26
C ALA A 321 32.98 18.41 4.46
N SER A 322 31.95 17.59 4.68
CA SER A 322 31.94 16.66 5.83
C SER A 322 31.28 15.33 5.49
N ARG A 323 31.96 14.52 4.68
CA ARG A 323 31.72 13.06 4.62
C ARG A 323 33.04 12.32 4.48
N THR A 324 33.27 11.33 5.33
CA THR A 324 34.54 10.62 5.54
C THR A 324 34.99 9.72 4.39
N HIS A 325 34.25 9.62 3.28
CA HIS A 325 34.53 8.72 2.15
C HIS A 325 34.17 9.34 0.77
N GLN A 326 34.36 10.65 0.59
CA GLN A 326 34.05 11.26 -0.71
C GLN A 326 35.09 10.89 -1.79
N PRO A 327 34.66 10.60 -3.04
CA PRO A 327 35.56 10.61 -4.18
C PRO A 327 36.26 11.97 -4.31
N GLU A 328 37.46 11.98 -4.88
CA GLU A 328 38.26 13.21 -4.96
C GLU A 328 37.44 14.36 -5.58
N PRO A 329 37.49 15.59 -5.02
CA PRO A 329 36.67 16.71 -5.49
C PRO A 329 36.74 16.96 -7.01
N ARG A 330 37.89 16.68 -7.63
CA ARG A 330 38.10 16.76 -9.08
C ARG A 330 37.29 15.74 -9.88
N GLN A 331 37.17 14.51 -9.37
CA GLN A 331 36.40 13.45 -10.03
C GLN A 331 34.90 13.79 -10.05
N ILE A 332 34.38 14.35 -8.94
CA ILE A 332 32.99 14.81 -8.85
C ILE A 332 32.74 15.96 -9.84
N GLU A 333 33.67 16.91 -9.95
CA GLU A 333 33.57 18.03 -10.91
C GLU A 333 33.59 17.56 -12.36
N ASP A 334 34.50 16.64 -12.71
CA ASP A 334 34.56 16.06 -14.05
C ASP A 334 33.31 15.25 -14.39
N LEU A 335 32.76 14.52 -13.42
CA LEU A 335 31.51 13.79 -13.57
C LEU A 335 30.33 14.74 -13.80
N ARG A 336 30.24 15.82 -13.03
CA ARG A 336 29.22 16.87 -13.25
C ARG A 336 29.33 17.46 -14.66
N LYS A 337 30.55 17.80 -15.10
CA LYS A 337 30.79 18.33 -16.45
C LYS A 337 30.31 17.34 -17.52
N LYS A 338 30.54 16.04 -17.35
CA LYS A 338 30.06 14.98 -18.27
C LYS A 338 28.53 14.91 -18.28
N LEU A 339 27.89 14.91 -17.11
CA LEU A 339 26.43 14.86 -16.98
C LEU A 339 25.78 16.09 -17.63
N VAL A 340 26.19 17.32 -17.27
CA VAL A 340 25.61 18.55 -17.84
C VAL A 340 25.91 18.70 -19.34
N LYS A 341 27.07 18.23 -19.82
CA LYS A 341 27.39 18.22 -21.25
C LYS A 341 26.46 17.29 -22.05
N GLY A 342 25.97 16.21 -21.43
CA GLY A 342 24.99 15.29 -22.01
C GLY A 342 23.59 15.89 -22.15
N VAL A 343 23.25 16.88 -21.33
CA VAL A 343 21.92 17.54 -21.33
C VAL A 343 21.79 18.48 -22.54
N PRO A 344 20.69 18.38 -23.31
CA PRO A 344 20.40 19.31 -24.40
C PRO A 344 20.38 20.76 -23.91
N ARG A 345 20.97 21.69 -24.69
CA ARG A 345 21.14 23.10 -24.27
C ARG A 345 19.86 23.77 -23.77
N ARG A 346 18.72 23.48 -24.42
CA ARG A 346 17.40 24.02 -24.06
C ARG A 346 16.91 23.65 -22.66
N TRP A 347 17.46 22.59 -22.07
CA TRP A 347 17.03 22.05 -20.78
C TRP A 347 18.03 22.32 -19.64
N ARG A 348 19.17 22.96 -19.91
CA ARG A 348 20.22 23.15 -18.90
C ARG A 348 19.76 24.05 -17.75
N ASP A 349 19.04 25.12 -18.07
CA ASP A 349 18.52 26.03 -17.06
C ASP A 349 17.47 25.34 -16.17
N GLU A 350 16.65 24.45 -16.75
CA GLU A 350 15.71 23.62 -16.01
C GLU A 350 16.44 22.64 -15.08
N VAL A 351 17.49 21.96 -15.55
CA VAL A 351 18.30 21.06 -14.72
C VAL A 351 18.91 21.79 -13.53
N GLU A 352 19.48 22.97 -13.73
CA GLU A 352 20.02 23.77 -12.62
C GLU A 352 18.93 24.21 -11.63
N SER A 353 17.73 24.55 -12.11
CA SER A 353 16.58 24.84 -11.23
C SER A 353 16.16 23.62 -10.40
N LEU A 354 16.03 22.45 -11.02
CA LEU A 354 15.65 21.20 -10.33
C LEU A 354 16.71 20.81 -9.30
N VAL A 355 17.98 20.95 -9.65
CA VAL A 355 19.10 20.70 -8.76
C VAL A 355 19.08 21.65 -7.56
N LEU A 356 18.80 22.94 -7.76
CA LEU A 356 18.70 23.91 -6.67
C LEU A 356 17.56 23.56 -5.70
N GLU A 357 16.41 23.17 -6.23
CA GLU A 357 15.27 22.73 -5.43
C GLU A 357 15.59 21.49 -4.59
N LEU A 358 16.21 20.47 -5.19
CA LEU A 358 16.61 19.25 -4.48
C LEU A 358 17.66 19.51 -3.40
N ARG A 359 18.59 20.46 -3.62
CA ARG A 359 19.57 20.87 -2.60
C ARG A 359 18.91 21.54 -1.39
N GLY A 360 17.79 22.23 -1.61
CA GLY A 360 17.02 22.89 -0.55
C GLY A 360 16.16 21.93 0.28
N SER A 361 16.00 20.67 -0.17
CA SER A 361 15.18 19.66 0.51
C SER A 361 16.00 18.93 1.57
N ALA A 362 15.66 19.12 2.85
CA ALA A 362 16.35 18.49 3.98
C ALA A 362 16.18 16.96 4.01
N ASP A 363 15.06 16.46 3.49
CA ASP A 363 14.70 15.04 3.53
C ASP A 363 15.20 14.28 2.29
N PHE A 364 15.77 14.97 1.30
CA PHE A 364 16.21 14.33 0.07
C PHE A 364 17.55 13.60 0.25
N SER A 365 17.55 12.31 -0.06
CA SER A 365 18.72 11.45 0.00
C SER A 365 18.94 10.73 -1.32
N THR A 366 20.07 10.99 -1.97
CA THR A 366 20.50 10.35 -3.22
C THR A 366 20.59 8.82 -3.12
N ARG A 367 20.95 8.31 -1.94
CA ARG A 367 21.04 6.87 -1.65
C ARG A 367 19.70 6.16 -1.63
N LEU A 368 18.62 6.89 -1.34
CA LEU A 368 17.28 6.33 -1.26
C LEU A 368 16.57 6.31 -2.62
N VAL A 369 17.12 6.99 -3.63
CA VAL A 369 16.50 7.13 -4.96
C VAL A 369 16.24 5.79 -5.66
N PRO A 370 17.18 4.81 -5.72
CA PRO A 370 16.91 3.51 -6.32
C PRO A 370 15.71 2.80 -5.68
N PHE A 371 15.64 2.82 -4.34
CA PHE A 371 14.58 2.15 -3.58
C PHE A 371 13.23 2.84 -3.81
N ALA A 372 13.19 4.17 -3.81
CA ALA A 372 11.98 4.94 -4.09
C ALA A 372 11.48 4.73 -5.54
N ILE A 373 12.38 4.50 -6.50
CA ILE A 373 12.01 4.18 -7.89
C ILE A 373 11.52 2.73 -8.01
N SER A 374 12.12 1.78 -7.30
CA SER A 374 11.64 0.39 -7.22
C SER A 374 10.22 0.36 -6.67
N GLU A 375 10.01 1.02 -5.53
CA GLU A 375 8.72 1.15 -4.86
C GLU A 375 7.67 1.85 -5.74
N PHE A 376 8.05 2.88 -6.50
CA PHE A 376 7.14 3.52 -7.47
C PHE A 376 6.63 2.51 -8.51
N GLY A 377 7.51 1.67 -9.05
CA GLY A 377 7.12 0.60 -9.97
C GLY A 377 6.15 -0.39 -9.32
N ASP A 378 6.46 -0.83 -8.11
CA ASP A 378 5.62 -1.78 -7.35
C ASP A 378 4.23 -1.23 -7.08
N ARG A 379 4.15 0.03 -6.65
CA ARG A 379 2.88 0.72 -6.35
C ARG A 379 2.01 0.86 -7.59
N VAL A 380 2.58 1.27 -8.73
CA VAL A 380 1.82 1.36 -10.00
C VAL A 380 1.34 -0.02 -10.44
N ALA A 381 2.21 -1.02 -10.38
CA ALA A 381 1.86 -2.38 -10.76
C ALA A 381 0.73 -2.95 -9.89
N LEU A 382 0.77 -2.67 -8.58
CA LEU A 382 -0.31 -3.07 -7.69
C LEU A 382 -1.62 -2.33 -7.99
N THR A 383 -1.57 -1.02 -8.25
CA THR A 383 -2.77 -0.25 -8.65
C THR A 383 -3.41 -0.83 -9.90
N LEU A 384 -2.60 -1.21 -10.90
CA LEU A 384 -3.10 -1.81 -12.14
C LEU A 384 -3.70 -3.19 -11.93
N THR A 385 -3.06 -4.05 -11.13
CA THR A 385 -3.43 -5.47 -11.01
C THR A 385 -4.45 -5.74 -9.91
N GLY A 386 -4.43 -4.97 -8.82
CA GLY A 386 -5.20 -5.27 -7.61
C GLY A 386 -4.81 -6.59 -6.91
N ASP A 387 -3.74 -7.24 -7.35
CA ASP A 387 -3.44 -8.62 -6.99
C ASP A 387 -2.27 -8.67 -5.99
N VAL A 388 -2.58 -8.41 -4.72
CA VAL A 388 -1.57 -8.38 -3.66
C VAL A 388 -0.86 -9.75 -3.51
N PRO A 389 -1.57 -10.90 -3.56
CA PRO A 389 -0.91 -12.21 -3.53
C PRO A 389 0.11 -12.40 -4.65
N ALA A 390 -0.26 -12.14 -5.91
CA ALA A 390 0.66 -12.30 -7.04
C ALA A 390 1.83 -11.30 -6.99
N ALA A 391 1.58 -10.07 -6.52
CA ALA A 391 2.62 -9.05 -6.33
C ALA A 391 3.68 -9.51 -5.31
N VAL A 392 3.24 -9.98 -4.14
CA VAL A 392 4.12 -10.50 -3.08
C VAL A 392 4.89 -11.73 -3.58
N ASP A 393 4.19 -12.67 -4.19
CA ASP A 393 4.75 -13.91 -4.72
C ASP A 393 5.78 -13.65 -5.83
N ALA A 394 5.56 -12.64 -6.67
CA ALA A 394 6.53 -12.19 -7.66
C ALA A 394 7.79 -11.61 -7.00
N LEU A 395 7.63 -10.74 -6.01
CA LEU A 395 8.76 -10.10 -5.30
C LEU A 395 9.62 -11.13 -4.54
N LEU A 396 8.99 -12.10 -3.87
CA LEU A 396 9.71 -13.20 -3.21
C LEU A 396 10.56 -14.00 -4.22
N ARG A 397 9.98 -14.36 -5.37
CA ARG A 397 10.69 -15.15 -6.38
C ARG A 397 11.85 -14.41 -7.02
N ILE A 398 11.69 -13.13 -7.36
CA ILE A 398 12.80 -12.35 -7.93
C ILE A 398 13.91 -12.09 -6.90
N ALA A 399 13.58 -12.11 -5.60
CA ALA A 399 14.55 -12.10 -4.51
C ALA A 399 15.25 -13.46 -4.30
N GLY A 400 14.83 -14.52 -5.01
CA GLY A 400 15.40 -15.86 -4.91
C GLY A 400 14.83 -16.71 -3.77
N HIS A 401 13.68 -16.33 -3.23
CA HIS A 401 12.97 -17.09 -2.19
C HIS A 401 11.91 -17.99 -2.83
N ASP A 402 11.73 -19.18 -2.25
CA ASP A 402 10.52 -19.97 -2.48
C ASP A 402 9.30 -19.23 -1.92
N VAL A 403 8.10 -19.59 -2.37
CA VAL A 403 6.84 -19.01 -1.90
C VAL A 403 6.21 -19.93 -0.83
N PRO A 404 6.50 -19.72 0.47
CA PRO A 404 5.91 -20.52 1.54
C PRO A 404 4.40 -20.30 1.67
N GLN A 405 3.75 -21.29 2.26
CA GLN A 405 2.34 -21.29 2.63
C GLN A 405 2.18 -21.27 4.15
N GLY A 406 1.03 -20.82 4.64
CA GLY A 406 0.72 -20.78 6.09
C GLY A 406 1.61 -19.82 6.88
N GLU A 407 1.91 -20.16 8.13
CA GLU A 407 2.60 -19.26 9.08
C GLU A 407 3.99 -18.79 8.61
N ALA A 408 4.72 -19.62 7.85
CA ALA A 408 6.04 -19.27 7.33
C ALA A 408 5.99 -18.13 6.28
N ARG A 409 4.80 -17.86 5.71
CA ARG A 409 4.58 -16.85 4.68
C ARG A 409 4.86 -15.45 5.16
N LEU A 410 4.29 -15.07 6.31
CA LEU A 410 4.50 -13.74 6.88
C LEU A 410 5.99 -13.48 7.20
N SER A 411 6.71 -14.50 7.69
CA SER A 411 8.16 -14.38 7.96
C SER A 411 8.94 -14.08 6.67
N ALA A 412 8.70 -14.83 5.60
CA ALA A 412 9.37 -14.61 4.31
C ALA A 412 9.06 -13.22 3.73
N ILE A 413 7.81 -12.74 3.88
CA ILE A 413 7.43 -11.39 3.44
C ILE A 413 8.19 -10.31 4.24
N ARG A 414 8.36 -10.50 5.56
CA ARG A 414 9.09 -9.54 6.40
C ARG A 414 10.59 -9.50 6.13
N GLU A 415 11.18 -10.57 5.60
CA GLU A 415 12.58 -10.60 5.16
C GLU A 415 12.82 -9.78 3.89
N ILE A 416 11.78 -9.53 3.10
CA ILE A 416 11.85 -8.76 1.84
C ILE A 416 11.11 -7.42 2.01
N PRO A 417 11.84 -6.31 2.27
CA PRO A 417 11.21 -5.02 2.55
C PRO A 417 10.25 -4.54 1.44
N GLU A 418 10.55 -4.84 0.18
CA GLU A 418 9.69 -4.50 -0.96
C GLU A 418 8.34 -5.24 -0.90
N ALA A 419 8.33 -6.52 -0.53
CA ALA A 419 7.11 -7.31 -0.40
C ALA A 419 6.22 -6.79 0.73
N TRP A 420 6.81 -6.46 1.89
CA TRP A 420 6.07 -5.85 2.99
C TRP A 420 5.59 -4.42 2.65
N ALA A 421 6.37 -3.64 1.89
CA ALA A 421 5.95 -2.33 1.42
C ALA A 421 4.73 -2.41 0.49
N VAL A 422 4.65 -3.41 -0.39
CA VAL A 422 3.47 -3.67 -1.22
C VAL A 422 2.23 -3.96 -0.37
N VAL A 423 2.34 -4.79 0.67
CA VAL A 423 1.23 -5.09 1.60
C VAL A 423 0.75 -3.81 2.30
N ARG A 424 1.66 -2.98 2.81
CA ARG A 424 1.31 -1.71 3.46
C ARG A 424 0.70 -0.71 2.49
N PHE A 425 1.20 -0.65 1.27
CA PHE A 425 0.63 0.20 0.23
C PHE A 425 -0.78 -0.26 -0.13
N ALA A 426 -1.03 -1.57 -0.25
CA ALA A 426 -2.33 -2.13 -0.60
C ALA A 426 -3.45 -1.62 0.31
N ILE A 427 -3.17 -1.41 1.60
CA ILE A 427 -4.13 -0.91 2.58
C ILE A 427 -4.08 0.60 2.81
N SER A 428 -3.32 1.36 2.01
CA SER A 428 -3.12 2.81 2.20
C SER A 428 -4.15 3.67 1.45
N ASP A 429 -4.37 4.90 1.94
CA ASP A 429 -5.27 5.84 1.27
C ASP A 429 -4.78 6.22 -0.13
N ALA A 430 -3.46 6.29 -0.34
CA ALA A 430 -2.86 6.55 -1.64
C ALA A 430 -3.18 5.45 -2.66
N HIS A 431 -3.22 4.18 -2.23
CA HIS A 431 -3.63 3.09 -3.13
C HIS A 431 -5.10 3.16 -3.49
N PHE A 432 -5.96 3.46 -2.51
CA PHE A 432 -7.40 3.62 -2.74
C PHE A 432 -7.68 4.78 -3.70
N GLU A 433 -7.04 5.92 -3.49
CA GLU A 433 -7.16 7.08 -4.37
C GLU A 433 -6.63 6.77 -5.78
N ALA A 434 -5.49 6.10 -5.89
CA ALA A 434 -4.91 5.70 -7.17
C ALA A 434 -5.84 4.77 -7.97
N ARG A 435 -6.49 3.79 -7.31
CA ARG A 435 -7.47 2.90 -7.94
C ARG A 435 -8.72 3.66 -8.40
N ALA A 436 -9.23 4.59 -7.59
CA ALA A 436 -10.34 5.44 -7.99
C ALA A 436 -10.00 6.30 -9.22
N GLN A 437 -8.81 6.91 -9.25
CA GLN A 437 -8.33 7.69 -10.40
C GLN A 437 -8.05 6.83 -11.65
N ALA A 438 -7.78 5.54 -11.47
CA ALA A 438 -7.68 4.56 -12.54
C ALA A 438 -9.04 4.00 -13.01
N GLY A 439 -10.16 4.51 -12.47
CA GLY A 439 -11.50 4.09 -12.84
C GLY A 439 -11.91 2.72 -12.29
N VAL A 440 -11.19 2.18 -11.31
CA VAL A 440 -11.49 0.86 -10.74
C VAL A 440 -12.65 0.91 -9.75
N ASP A 441 -12.63 1.94 -8.88
CA ASP A 441 -13.56 2.13 -7.78
C ASP A 441 -14.29 3.48 -7.97
N PRO A 442 -15.56 3.49 -8.41
CA PRO A 442 -16.32 4.71 -8.71
C PRO A 442 -16.84 5.48 -7.49
#